data_AF-A0A7G8ZLQ5-F1
#
_entry.id   AF-A0A7G8ZLQ5-F1
#
_cell.length_a   1.000
_cell.length_b   1.000
_cell.length_c   1.000
_cell.angle_alpha   90.00
_cell.angle_beta   90.00
_cell.angle_gamma   90.00
#
_symmetry.space_group_name_H-M   'P 1'
#
loop_
_entity.id
_entity.type
_entity.pdbx_description
1 polymer ?
#
loop_
_entity_poly.entity_id
_entity_poly.type
_entity_poly.pdbx_seq_one_letter_code
_entity_poly.pdbx_strand_id
1 'polypeptide(L)'
;MTKADVFISYKREDEAIVAKMVASFEAEGLVVWWDRDIEGASGWRDAIHQRLTSAACVIVVWSEASVSGAGEFVQDEAAVAKSRGSFLPVRVDKVEPPLGFGQQQALDLVGWRGNRRDPRFHDVLEAVKALVNGRPIPPPQAPRRRMRQRAIGGGAIVFTAALIGFVFNLFGAQNTLCQGPFRDVCAIVSIGGVPSVQDEAVFEQARADGCDGLRAFIESGRGGVLQFEADRLLSARRTETVTEWVEIERRLPLYEPSLRNGQSSETAARTAVATQAEQQARELCSGMSQSDMFRERATSLAIENANCRNGADGWRCSLEGAAICALESRETREVEICDGVEPSQ
;
A
#
# COMPACT_ATOMS: atom_id res chain seq x y z
N MET A 1 -20.91 33.76 65.73
CA MET A 1 -20.53 32.77 64.70
C MET A 1 -21.12 33.21 63.38
N THR A 2 -20.29 33.37 62.35
CA THR A 2 -20.74 33.68 60.99
C THR A 2 -21.55 32.50 60.45
N LYS A 3 -22.73 32.80 59.89
CA LYS A 3 -23.62 31.83 59.25
C LYS A 3 -22.90 31.26 58.03
N ALA A 4 -22.84 29.95 57.88
CA ALA A 4 -22.31 29.34 56.66
C ALA A 4 -23.37 29.47 55.56
N ASP A 5 -22.96 29.90 54.37
CA ASP A 5 -23.85 30.00 53.22
C ASP A 5 -24.12 28.61 52.64
N VAL A 6 -23.10 27.76 52.67
CA VAL A 6 -23.09 26.43 52.07
C VAL A 6 -22.63 25.38 53.08
N PHE A 7 -23.39 24.30 53.22
CA PHE A 7 -22.98 23.07 53.91
C PHE A 7 -22.72 21.99 52.86
N ILE A 8 -21.62 21.24 52.98
CA ILE A 8 -21.37 20.08 52.11
C ILE A 8 -21.45 18.79 52.93
N SER A 9 -22.45 17.97 52.62
CA SER A 9 -22.63 16.61 53.12
C SER A 9 -21.93 15.64 52.17
N TYR A 10 -21.00 14.84 52.69
CA TYR A 10 -20.18 13.92 51.91
C TYR A 10 -19.67 12.75 52.76
N LYS A 11 -19.20 11.71 52.09
CA LYS A 11 -18.48 10.60 52.73
C LYS A 11 -16.99 10.90 52.77
N ARG A 12 -16.28 10.42 53.81
CA ARG A 12 -14.84 10.69 53.99
C ARG A 12 -14.01 10.25 52.77
N GLU A 13 -14.44 9.22 52.08
CA GLU A 13 -13.86 8.72 50.83
C GLU A 13 -13.84 9.79 49.71
N ASP A 14 -14.77 10.74 49.75
CA ASP A 14 -14.90 11.85 48.80
C ASP A 14 -14.16 13.13 49.22
N GLU A 15 -13.44 13.11 50.35
CA GLU A 15 -12.79 14.30 50.91
C GLU A 15 -11.90 15.02 49.90
N ALA A 16 -11.16 14.27 49.08
CA ALA A 16 -10.24 14.84 48.08
C ALA A 16 -10.96 15.65 46.99
N ILE A 17 -12.18 15.24 46.58
CA ILE A 17 -12.96 15.98 45.59
C ILE A 17 -13.72 17.13 46.25
N VAL A 18 -14.23 16.93 47.47
CA VAL A 18 -14.92 17.96 48.24
C VAL A 18 -13.98 19.11 48.62
N ALA A 19 -12.74 18.82 49.00
CA ALA A 19 -11.71 19.83 49.26
C ALA A 19 -11.53 20.78 48.07
N LYS A 20 -11.57 20.25 46.84
CA LYS A 20 -11.49 21.05 45.62
C LYS A 20 -12.75 21.88 45.38
N MET A 21 -13.93 21.34 45.72
CA MET A 21 -15.19 22.08 45.67
C MET A 21 -15.16 23.25 46.65
N VAL A 22 -14.78 23.01 47.90
CA VAL A 22 -14.64 24.02 48.95
C VAL A 22 -13.71 25.13 48.49
N ALA A 23 -12.48 24.81 48.10
CA ALA A 23 -11.52 25.81 47.62
C ALA A 23 -12.04 26.60 46.40
N SER A 24 -12.83 25.96 45.53
CA SER A 24 -13.41 26.63 44.36
C SER A 24 -14.58 27.55 44.71
N PHE A 25 -15.38 27.22 45.72
CA PHE A 25 -16.48 28.06 46.21
C PHE A 25 -15.97 29.21 47.07
N GLU A 26 -14.98 28.98 47.92
CA GLU A 26 -14.33 30.04 48.71
C GLU A 26 -13.65 31.08 47.81
N ALA A 27 -13.05 30.64 46.70
CA ALA A 27 -12.49 31.53 45.68
C ALA A 27 -13.56 32.36 44.92
N GLU A 28 -14.85 32.08 45.13
CA GLU A 28 -16.00 32.85 44.66
C GLU A 28 -16.65 33.67 45.78
N GLY A 29 -16.06 33.71 46.98
CA GLY A 29 -16.51 34.50 48.12
C GLY A 29 -17.60 33.85 48.98
N LEU A 30 -17.87 32.55 48.80
CA LEU A 30 -18.87 31.82 49.59
C LEU A 30 -18.26 31.28 50.90
N VAL A 31 -19.02 31.35 51.99
CA VAL A 31 -18.63 30.72 53.25
C VAL A 31 -19.12 29.27 53.26
N VAL A 32 -18.18 28.33 53.14
CA VAL A 32 -18.48 26.89 53.08
C VAL A 32 -18.16 26.21 54.41
N TRP A 33 -19.03 25.31 54.83
CA TRP A 33 -18.84 24.45 56.00
C TRP A 33 -18.82 22.98 55.59
N TRP A 34 -17.85 22.23 56.09
CA TRP A 34 -17.66 20.80 55.88
C TRP A 34 -16.92 20.18 57.07
N ASP A 35 -17.08 18.87 57.25
CA ASP A 35 -16.80 18.11 58.47
C ASP A 35 -15.33 18.13 58.96
N ARG A 36 -14.36 18.47 58.08
CA ARG A 36 -12.91 18.49 58.41
C ARG A 36 -12.53 19.44 59.56
N ASP A 37 -13.38 20.40 59.89
CA ASP A 37 -13.10 21.44 60.89
C ASP A 37 -13.44 21.03 62.33
N ILE A 38 -13.93 19.81 62.55
CA ILE A 38 -14.21 19.32 63.89
C ILE A 38 -13.32 18.09 64.11
N GLU A 39 -12.38 18.18 65.05
CA GLU A 39 -11.68 17.02 65.60
C GLU A 39 -12.04 16.95 67.10
N GLY A 40 -12.79 15.92 67.52
CA GLY A 40 -12.64 15.35 68.85
C GLY A 40 -13.44 15.88 70.07
N ALA A 41 -14.74 16.19 69.99
CA ALA A 41 -15.53 16.37 71.23
C ALA A 41 -17.02 15.94 71.16
N SER A 42 -17.53 15.44 72.29
CA SER A 42 -18.94 15.17 72.57
C SER A 42 -19.80 16.43 72.35
N GLY A 43 -20.72 16.38 71.40
CA GLY A 43 -21.49 17.55 70.90
C GLY A 43 -21.48 17.69 69.37
N TRP A 44 -20.66 16.87 68.71
CA TRP A 44 -20.54 16.76 67.25
C TRP A 44 -21.87 16.77 66.49
N ARG A 45 -22.80 15.87 66.85
CA ARG A 45 -24.07 15.70 66.14
C ARG A 45 -24.94 16.95 66.21
N ASP A 46 -24.95 17.61 67.36
CA ASP A 46 -25.73 18.84 67.55
C ASP A 46 -25.14 20.00 66.74
N ALA A 47 -23.80 20.10 66.68
CA ALA A 47 -23.11 21.09 65.86
C ALA A 47 -23.35 20.89 64.36
N ILE A 48 -23.26 19.65 63.87
CA ILE A 48 -23.59 19.30 62.49
C ILE A 48 -25.06 19.62 62.19
N HIS A 49 -25.99 19.18 63.04
CA HIS A 49 -27.41 19.41 62.85
C HIS A 49 -27.75 20.91 62.86
N GLN A 50 -27.13 21.70 63.74
CA GLN A 50 -27.28 23.16 63.76
C GLN A 50 -26.74 23.82 62.47
N ARG A 51 -25.61 23.35 61.94
CA ARG A 51 -25.03 23.87 60.69
C ARG A 51 -25.87 23.48 59.48
N LEU A 52 -26.29 22.21 59.42
CA LEU A 52 -27.19 21.70 58.40
C LEU A 52 -28.48 22.53 58.36
N THR A 53 -29.12 22.75 59.51
CA THR A 53 -30.39 23.49 59.66
C THR A 53 -30.28 25.00 59.48
N SER A 54 -29.08 25.58 59.52
CA SER A 54 -28.86 27.02 59.34
C SER A 54 -28.31 27.40 57.95
N ALA A 55 -27.70 26.46 57.22
CA ALA A 55 -27.18 26.68 55.88
C ALA A 55 -28.29 27.04 54.88
N ALA A 56 -27.98 27.97 53.97
CA ALA A 56 -28.89 28.38 52.90
C ALA A 56 -28.89 27.38 51.73
N CYS A 57 -27.74 26.76 51.46
CA CYS A 57 -27.57 25.67 50.51
C CYS A 57 -26.89 24.48 51.19
N VAL A 58 -27.45 23.29 51.02
CA VAL A 58 -26.86 22.02 51.45
C VAL A 58 -26.53 21.20 50.21
N ILE A 59 -25.25 21.12 49.88
CA ILE A 59 -24.75 20.27 48.80
C ILE A 59 -24.65 18.85 49.34
N VAL A 60 -25.32 17.90 48.71
CA VAL A 60 -25.20 16.48 49.03
C VAL A 60 -24.44 15.81 47.91
N VAL A 61 -23.29 15.22 48.27
CA VAL A 61 -22.39 14.55 47.35
C VAL A 61 -22.79 13.08 47.23
N TRP A 62 -23.25 12.69 46.04
CA TRP A 62 -23.57 11.32 45.66
C TRP A 62 -22.35 10.64 45.02
N SER A 63 -21.81 9.65 45.73
CA SER A 63 -20.72 8.75 45.36
C SER A 63 -21.12 7.29 45.58
N GLU A 64 -20.29 6.34 45.17
CA GLU A 64 -20.49 4.91 45.51
C GLU A 64 -20.57 4.69 47.03
N ALA A 65 -19.78 5.45 47.81
CA ALA A 65 -19.78 5.38 49.26
C ALA A 65 -21.07 5.93 49.88
N SER A 66 -21.59 7.06 49.38
CA SER A 66 -22.75 7.74 49.98
C SER A 66 -24.08 7.01 49.72
N VAL A 67 -24.19 6.30 48.61
CA VAL A 67 -25.41 5.54 48.26
C VAL A 67 -25.42 4.15 48.89
N SER A 68 -24.27 3.66 49.35
CA SER A 68 -24.16 2.39 50.07
C SER A 68 -24.81 2.46 51.46
N GLY A 69 -24.99 1.31 52.12
CA GLY A 69 -25.48 1.25 53.50
C GLY A 69 -24.60 2.00 54.51
N ALA A 70 -23.30 2.19 54.21
CA ALA A 70 -22.40 2.99 55.05
C ALA A 70 -22.64 4.52 54.92
N GLY A 71 -23.53 4.94 54.01
CA GLY A 71 -23.88 6.33 53.73
C GLY A 71 -25.20 6.81 54.34
N GLU A 72 -25.83 6.03 55.21
CA GLU A 72 -27.12 6.36 55.85
C GLU A 72 -27.17 7.78 56.42
N PHE A 73 -26.10 8.23 57.08
CA PHE A 73 -26.00 9.58 57.62
C PHE A 73 -26.11 10.68 56.53
N VAL A 74 -25.45 10.51 55.38
CA VAL A 74 -25.55 11.45 54.25
C VAL A 74 -26.96 11.47 53.67
N GLN A 75 -27.65 10.31 53.69
CA GLN A 75 -29.02 10.18 53.22
C GLN A 75 -30.01 10.86 54.18
N ASP A 76 -29.79 10.75 55.49
CA ASP A 76 -30.58 11.44 56.51
C ASP A 76 -30.41 12.96 56.41
N GLU A 77 -29.17 13.45 56.27
CA GLU A 77 -28.90 14.87 56.08
C GLU A 77 -29.54 15.40 54.78
N ALA A 78 -29.52 14.60 53.72
CA ALA A 78 -30.21 14.90 52.47
C ALA A 78 -31.72 15.03 52.66
N ALA A 79 -32.34 14.16 53.47
CA ALA A 79 -33.77 14.24 53.78
C ALA A 79 -34.12 15.53 54.52
N VAL A 80 -33.31 15.93 55.50
CA VAL A 80 -33.46 17.20 56.24
C VAL A 80 -33.27 18.40 55.32
N ALA A 81 -32.25 18.38 54.46
CA ALA A 81 -32.01 19.46 53.49
C ALA A 81 -33.16 19.61 52.49
N LYS A 82 -33.71 18.48 52.03
CA LYS A 82 -34.78 18.41 51.02
C LYS A 82 -36.08 18.95 51.58
N SER A 83 -36.46 18.57 52.82
CA SER A 83 -37.67 19.08 53.47
C SER A 83 -37.65 20.60 53.67
N ARG A 84 -36.45 21.20 53.77
CA ARG A 84 -36.23 22.65 53.89
C ARG A 84 -36.11 23.39 52.55
N GLY A 85 -36.09 22.68 51.41
CA GLY A 85 -35.86 23.29 50.09
C GLY A 85 -34.43 23.82 49.88
N SER A 86 -33.48 23.43 50.74
CA SER A 86 -32.06 23.85 50.68
C SER A 86 -31.16 22.82 49.98
N PHE A 87 -31.73 21.69 49.56
CA PHE A 87 -31.02 20.55 48.99
C PHE A 87 -30.50 20.80 47.58
N LEU A 88 -29.21 20.57 47.38
CA LEU A 88 -28.55 20.56 46.07
C LEU A 88 -27.82 19.23 45.85
N PRO A 89 -28.40 18.28 45.09
CA PRO A 89 -27.74 17.02 44.79
C PRO A 89 -26.62 17.19 43.76
N VAL A 90 -25.42 16.69 44.07
CA VAL A 90 -24.26 16.69 43.18
C VAL A 90 -23.69 15.28 43.10
N ARG A 91 -23.44 14.75 41.90
CA ARG A 91 -22.86 13.43 41.69
C ARG A 91 -21.38 13.53 41.36
N VAL A 92 -20.53 12.80 42.08
CA VAL A 92 -19.10 12.68 41.79
C VAL A 92 -18.74 11.34 41.18
N ASP A 93 -19.60 10.32 41.37
CA ASP A 93 -19.52 9.02 40.71
C ASP A 93 -20.76 8.75 39.82
N LYS A 94 -20.65 7.73 38.96
CA LYS A 94 -21.75 7.27 38.10
C LYS A 94 -22.78 6.44 38.88
N VAL A 95 -23.32 7.01 39.95
CA VAL A 95 -24.30 6.37 40.83
C VAL A 95 -25.68 6.99 40.66
N GLU A 96 -26.74 6.24 40.92
CA GLU A 96 -28.09 6.80 41.00
C GLU A 96 -28.37 7.28 42.44
N PRO A 97 -28.93 8.49 42.64
CA PRO A 97 -29.35 8.92 43.98
C PRO A 97 -30.36 7.93 44.59
N PRO A 98 -30.33 7.70 45.92
CA PRO A 98 -31.25 6.77 46.57
C PRO A 98 -32.73 7.13 46.36
N LEU A 99 -33.59 6.14 46.54
CA LEU A 99 -35.04 6.31 46.41
C LEU A 99 -35.52 7.46 47.30
N GLY A 100 -36.33 8.35 46.73
CA GLY A 100 -36.79 9.57 47.39
C GLY A 100 -35.99 10.83 47.00
N PHE A 101 -34.78 10.72 46.44
CA PHE A 101 -33.96 11.87 46.04
C PHE A 101 -33.92 12.14 44.52
N GLY A 102 -34.35 11.18 43.69
CA GLY A 102 -34.30 11.28 42.23
C GLY A 102 -35.25 12.28 41.56
N GLN A 103 -36.18 12.91 42.31
CA GLN A 103 -37.10 13.92 41.77
C GLN A 103 -36.42 15.25 41.44
N GLN A 104 -35.29 15.55 42.08
CA GLN A 104 -34.49 16.73 41.78
C GLN A 104 -33.25 16.29 41.00
N GLN A 105 -33.06 16.84 39.81
CA GLN A 105 -31.95 16.46 38.94
C GLN A 105 -30.62 16.77 39.62
N ALA A 106 -29.83 15.72 39.87
CA ALA A 106 -28.48 15.86 40.41
C ALA A 106 -27.53 16.45 39.38
N LEU A 107 -26.75 17.46 39.79
CA LEU A 107 -25.73 18.07 38.95
C LEU A 107 -24.51 17.14 38.86
N ASP A 108 -23.97 16.99 37.65
CA ASP A 108 -22.94 15.98 37.35
C ASP A 108 -21.52 16.58 37.43
N LEU A 109 -20.72 16.12 38.40
CA LEU A 109 -19.29 16.40 38.52
C LEU A 109 -18.43 15.14 38.31
N VAL A 110 -18.95 14.10 37.67
CA VAL A 110 -18.21 12.84 37.46
C VAL A 110 -16.92 13.07 36.69
N GLY A 111 -15.79 12.70 37.28
CA GLY A 111 -14.46 12.94 36.70
C GLY A 111 -14.03 14.41 36.63
N TRP A 112 -14.73 15.33 37.32
CA TRP A 112 -14.23 16.68 37.55
C TRP A 112 -12.97 16.62 38.44
N ARG A 113 -11.96 17.43 38.12
CA ARG A 113 -10.64 17.39 38.79
C ARG A 113 -10.24 18.70 39.46
N GLY A 114 -11.17 19.64 39.65
CA GLY A 114 -10.89 20.97 40.23
C GLY A 114 -10.87 22.12 39.22
N ASN A 115 -11.15 21.87 37.94
CA ASN A 115 -11.13 22.93 36.92
C ASN A 115 -12.36 23.85 37.07
N ARG A 116 -12.15 25.07 37.59
CA ARG A 116 -13.19 26.11 37.74
C ARG A 116 -13.84 26.55 36.43
N ARG A 117 -13.19 26.33 35.29
CA ARG A 117 -13.73 26.62 33.95
C ARG A 117 -14.56 25.48 33.36
N ASP A 118 -14.68 24.33 34.05
CA ASP A 118 -15.56 23.24 33.60
C ASP A 118 -17.02 23.72 33.63
N PRO A 119 -17.75 23.67 32.50
CA PRO A 119 -19.15 24.08 32.47
C PRO A 119 -20.03 23.38 33.51
N ARG A 120 -19.70 22.13 33.88
CA ARG A 120 -20.43 21.39 34.91
C ARG A 120 -20.26 21.99 36.30
N PHE A 121 -19.04 22.42 36.62
CA PHE A 121 -18.78 23.12 37.88
C PHE A 121 -19.45 24.49 37.90
N HIS A 122 -19.48 25.18 36.76
CA HIS A 122 -20.21 26.44 36.64
C HIS A 122 -21.71 26.26 36.91
N ASP A 123 -22.35 25.20 36.38
CA ASP A 123 -23.75 24.89 36.68
C ASP A 123 -23.98 24.67 38.19
N VAL A 124 -23.06 23.97 38.88
CA VAL A 124 -23.11 23.80 40.34
C VAL A 124 -22.97 25.14 41.06
N LEU A 125 -22.00 25.96 40.67
CA LEU A 125 -21.76 27.27 41.26
C LEU A 125 -22.97 28.20 41.13
N GLU A 126 -23.60 28.23 39.96
CA GLU A 126 -24.80 29.04 39.72
C GLU A 126 -26.00 28.52 40.51
N ALA A 127 -26.14 27.19 40.66
CA ALA A 127 -27.18 26.60 41.52
C ALA A 127 -26.98 26.95 43.00
N VAL A 128 -25.74 26.90 43.49
CA VAL A 128 -25.39 27.33 44.86
C VAL A 128 -25.70 28.81 45.04
N LYS A 129 -25.25 29.69 44.13
CA LYS A 129 -25.54 31.12 44.17
C LYS A 129 -27.05 31.39 44.12
N ALA A 130 -27.82 30.61 43.38
CA ALA A 130 -29.27 30.74 43.34
C ALA A 130 -29.90 30.42 44.71
N LEU A 131 -29.57 29.26 45.29
CA LEU A 131 -30.09 28.82 46.59
C LEU A 131 -29.70 29.77 47.73
N VAL A 132 -28.44 30.19 47.80
CA VAL A 132 -27.96 31.15 48.81
C VAL A 132 -28.72 32.48 48.74
N ASN A 133 -29.12 32.90 47.54
CA ASN A 133 -29.87 34.14 47.33
C ASN A 133 -31.40 33.95 47.30
N GLY A 134 -31.92 32.76 47.62
CA GLY A 134 -33.37 32.49 47.59
C GLY A 134 -34.01 32.56 46.20
N ARG A 135 -33.21 32.33 45.15
CA ARG A 135 -33.65 32.35 43.74
C ARG A 135 -33.86 30.92 43.22
N PRO A 136 -34.73 30.72 42.21
CA PRO A 136 -34.87 29.40 41.57
C PRO A 136 -33.57 28.96 40.89
N ILE A 137 -33.26 27.66 40.97
CA ILE A 137 -32.06 27.07 40.36
C ILE A 137 -32.16 27.19 38.83
N PRO A 138 -31.16 27.77 38.14
CA PRO A 138 -31.16 27.86 36.68
C PRO A 138 -30.98 26.46 36.03
N PRO A 139 -31.49 26.24 34.81
CA PRO A 139 -31.30 24.97 34.11
C PRO A 139 -29.82 24.76 33.73
N PRO A 140 -29.27 23.53 33.87
CA PRO A 140 -27.86 23.25 33.60
C PRO A 140 -27.51 23.43 32.12
N GLN A 141 -26.40 24.11 31.82
CA GLN A 141 -25.98 24.45 30.45
C GLN A 141 -24.82 23.58 29.93
N ALA A 142 -24.13 22.83 30.79
CA ALA A 142 -22.97 22.01 30.43
C ALA A 142 -23.18 21.05 29.23
N PRO A 143 -24.31 20.31 29.10
CA PRO A 143 -24.49 19.39 27.96
C PRO A 143 -24.56 20.13 26.62
N ARG A 144 -25.21 21.30 26.57
CA ARG A 144 -25.31 22.13 25.35
C ARG A 144 -23.97 22.75 24.94
N ARG A 145 -23.15 23.17 25.91
CA ARG A 145 -21.84 23.80 25.67
C ARG A 145 -20.81 22.82 25.09
N ARG A 146 -20.83 21.56 25.54
CA ARG A 146 -19.96 20.49 25.01
C ARG A 146 -20.33 20.09 23.57
N MET A 147 -21.62 20.07 23.23
CA MET A 147 -22.07 19.77 21.87
C MET A 147 -21.58 20.82 20.86
N ARG A 148 -21.65 22.11 21.21
CA ARG A 148 -21.07 23.20 20.40
C ARG A 148 -19.56 23.09 20.22
N GLN A 149 -18.83 22.73 21.28
CA GLN A 149 -17.36 22.59 21.22
C GLN A 149 -16.92 21.41 20.34
N ARG A 150 -17.68 20.31 20.31
CA ARG A 150 -17.39 19.15 19.45
C ARG A 150 -17.71 19.40 17.97
N ALA A 151 -18.76 20.17 17.67
CA ALA A 151 -19.12 20.52 16.30
C ALA A 151 -18.03 21.34 15.58
N ILE A 152 -17.35 22.24 16.30
CA ILE A 152 -16.30 23.10 15.73
C ILE A 152 -15.00 22.32 15.48
N GLY A 153 -14.66 21.35 16.35
CA GLY A 153 -13.45 20.53 16.18
C GLY A 153 -13.57 19.43 15.11
N GLY A 154 -14.74 18.81 14.97
CA GLY A 154 -14.95 17.72 14.00
C GLY A 154 -15.15 18.21 12.56
N GLY A 155 -15.82 19.34 12.37
CA GLY A 155 -16.12 19.88 11.04
C GLY A 155 -14.88 20.34 10.28
N ALA A 156 -13.91 20.96 10.96
CA ALA A 156 -12.71 21.47 10.31
C ALA A 156 -11.82 20.37 9.72
N ILE A 157 -11.63 19.25 10.45
CA ILE A 157 -10.75 18.15 10.03
C ILE A 157 -11.33 17.41 8.82
N VAL A 158 -12.63 17.12 8.84
CA VAL A 158 -13.31 16.40 7.74
C VAL A 158 -13.35 17.25 6.47
N PHE A 159 -13.61 18.56 6.59
CA PHE A 159 -13.59 19.46 5.43
C PHE A 159 -12.19 19.56 4.82
N THR A 160 -11.12 19.70 5.62
CA THR A 160 -9.76 19.75 5.07
C THR A 160 -9.33 18.45 4.38
N ALA A 161 -9.64 17.28 4.96
CA ALA A 161 -9.28 16.00 4.33
C ALA A 161 -10.06 15.76 3.03
N ALA A 162 -11.35 16.10 3.01
CA ALA A 162 -12.17 16.00 1.82
C ALA A 162 -11.73 16.98 0.73
N LEU A 163 -11.34 18.21 1.09
CA LEU A 163 -10.91 19.23 0.13
C LEU A 163 -9.52 18.91 -0.44
N ILE A 164 -8.62 18.36 0.38
CA ILE A 164 -7.34 17.79 -0.07
C ILE A 164 -7.60 16.63 -1.03
N GLY A 165 -8.39 15.63 -0.65
CA GLY A 165 -8.71 14.48 -1.50
C GLY A 165 -9.40 14.87 -2.81
N PHE A 166 -10.31 15.84 -2.76
CA PHE A 166 -11.02 16.35 -3.94
C PHE A 166 -10.12 17.18 -4.86
N VAL A 167 -9.26 18.06 -4.33
CA VAL A 167 -8.28 18.81 -5.14
C VAL A 167 -7.24 17.89 -5.77
N PHE A 168 -6.76 16.86 -5.04
CA PHE A 168 -5.84 15.86 -5.59
C PHE A 168 -6.46 15.02 -6.72
N ASN A 169 -7.78 14.82 -6.70
CA ASN A 169 -8.50 14.06 -7.74
C ASN A 169 -8.91 14.95 -8.93
N LEU A 170 -9.40 16.17 -8.68
CA LEU A 170 -10.04 17.01 -9.70
C LEU A 170 -9.06 17.70 -10.68
N PHE A 171 -7.83 18.00 -10.24
CA PHE A 171 -6.93 18.84 -11.05
C PHE A 171 -5.92 18.09 -11.92
N GLY A 172 -5.92 16.75 -11.95
CA GLY A 172 -4.90 15.99 -12.71
C GLY A 172 -3.45 16.31 -12.29
N ALA A 173 -3.26 17.04 -11.18
CA ALA A 173 -1.97 17.54 -10.72
C ALA A 173 -1.03 16.40 -10.26
N GLN A 174 -1.57 15.19 -10.05
CA GLN A 174 -0.78 13.98 -9.85
C GLN A 174 0.17 13.74 -11.05
N ASN A 175 -0.29 13.94 -12.29
CA ASN A 175 0.58 13.74 -13.46
C ASN A 175 1.68 14.81 -13.55
N THR A 176 1.39 16.08 -13.20
CA THR A 176 2.39 17.15 -13.28
C THR A 176 3.43 17.08 -12.15
N LEU A 177 3.02 16.67 -10.94
CA LEU A 177 3.94 16.48 -9.82
C LEU A 177 4.83 15.24 -10.00
N CYS A 178 4.27 14.14 -10.49
CA CYS A 178 5.00 12.89 -10.68
C CYS A 178 5.85 12.86 -11.97
N GLN A 179 5.63 13.78 -12.92
CA GLN A 179 6.55 14.03 -14.05
C GLN A 179 7.67 15.05 -13.72
N GLY A 180 7.68 15.61 -12.51
CA GLY A 180 8.65 16.61 -12.07
C GLY A 180 9.63 16.09 -11.00
N PRO A 181 10.05 16.93 -10.03
CA PRO A 181 11.10 16.61 -9.06
C PRO A 181 10.73 15.52 -8.03
N PHE A 182 9.46 15.10 -8.00
CA PHE A 182 8.96 14.09 -7.06
C PHE A 182 8.73 12.71 -7.70
N ARG A 183 9.23 12.49 -8.92
CA ARG A 183 9.09 11.26 -9.69
C ARG A 183 9.44 10.00 -8.90
N ASP A 184 10.62 9.96 -8.28
CA ASP A 184 11.11 8.79 -7.53
C ASP A 184 10.22 8.46 -6.34
N VAL A 185 9.71 9.49 -5.66
CA VAL A 185 8.77 9.33 -4.55
C VAL A 185 7.47 8.73 -5.06
N CYS A 186 6.91 9.25 -6.16
CA CYS A 186 5.70 8.72 -6.78
C CYS A 186 5.85 7.26 -7.22
N ALA A 187 7.01 6.87 -7.76
CA ALA A 187 7.29 5.49 -8.15
C ALA A 187 7.30 4.53 -6.95
N ILE A 188 7.92 4.92 -5.83
CA ILE A 188 7.96 4.10 -4.60
C ILE A 188 6.56 3.83 -4.04
N VAL A 189 5.67 4.83 -4.09
CA VAL A 189 4.31 4.70 -3.56
C VAL A 189 3.27 4.31 -4.63
N SER A 190 3.70 4.00 -5.86
CA SER A 190 2.84 3.64 -7.00
C SER A 190 1.71 4.64 -7.28
N ILE A 191 2.01 5.94 -7.20
CA ILE A 191 1.04 7.02 -7.48
C ILE A 191 1.33 7.61 -8.86
N GLY A 192 0.28 7.86 -9.66
CA GLY A 192 0.38 8.61 -10.92
C GLY A 192 0.92 7.83 -12.11
N GLY A 193 1.02 6.49 -12.03
CA GLY A 193 1.44 5.66 -13.15
C GLY A 193 2.88 5.97 -13.60
N VAL A 194 3.79 6.17 -12.65
CA VAL A 194 5.22 6.36 -12.95
C VAL A 194 5.95 5.05 -12.66
N PRO A 195 6.63 4.45 -13.64
CA PRO A 195 7.44 3.26 -13.41
C PRO A 195 8.66 3.59 -12.56
N SER A 196 9.16 2.60 -11.80
CA SER A 196 10.41 2.77 -11.06
C SER A 196 11.61 2.78 -12.01
N VAL A 197 12.73 3.38 -11.58
CA VAL A 197 13.99 3.39 -12.36
C VAL A 197 14.45 1.97 -12.70
N GLN A 198 14.19 1.00 -11.81
CA GLN A 198 14.51 -0.40 -12.05
C GLN A 198 13.61 -1.01 -13.13
N ASP A 199 12.30 -0.74 -13.08
CA ASP A 199 11.36 -1.24 -14.09
C ASP A 199 11.64 -0.64 -15.46
N GLU A 200 12.03 0.64 -15.52
CA GLU A 200 12.46 1.29 -16.77
C GLU A 200 13.72 0.65 -17.34
N ALA A 201 14.74 0.40 -16.52
CA ALA A 201 15.97 -0.23 -16.98
C ALA A 201 15.72 -1.65 -17.53
N VAL A 202 14.84 -2.41 -16.87
CA VAL A 202 14.45 -3.75 -17.32
C VAL A 202 13.63 -3.68 -18.62
N PHE A 203 12.72 -2.71 -18.74
CA PHE A 203 11.93 -2.51 -19.94
C PHE A 203 12.77 -2.07 -21.15
N GLU A 204 13.73 -1.16 -20.96
CA GLU A 204 14.63 -0.73 -22.03
C GLU A 204 15.53 -1.88 -22.50
N GLN A 205 16.00 -2.73 -21.59
CA GLN A 205 16.72 -3.96 -21.97
C GLN A 205 15.81 -4.90 -22.78
N ALA A 206 14.58 -5.13 -22.32
CA ALA A 206 13.61 -5.97 -23.03
C ALA A 206 13.29 -5.43 -24.44
N ARG A 207 13.27 -4.10 -24.60
CA ARG A 207 13.08 -3.45 -25.89
C ARG A 207 14.28 -3.63 -26.81
N ALA A 208 15.50 -3.59 -26.28
CA ALA A 208 16.73 -3.86 -27.02
C ALA A 208 16.82 -5.33 -27.50
N ASP A 209 16.29 -6.26 -26.71
CA ASP A 209 16.22 -7.70 -27.03
C ASP A 209 15.10 -8.04 -28.04
N GLY A 210 14.39 -7.04 -28.56
CA GLY A 210 13.39 -7.19 -29.62
C GLY A 210 12.06 -7.79 -29.14
N CYS A 211 11.30 -8.39 -30.05
CA CYS A 211 9.97 -8.91 -29.75
C CYS A 211 9.99 -10.02 -28.67
N ASP A 212 11.02 -10.86 -28.64
CA ASP A 212 11.16 -11.92 -27.63
C ASP A 212 11.47 -11.35 -26.24
N GLY A 213 12.30 -10.30 -26.18
CA GLY A 213 12.54 -9.56 -24.93
C GLY A 213 11.27 -8.97 -24.34
N LEU A 214 10.44 -8.32 -25.17
CA LEU A 214 9.15 -7.75 -24.74
C LEU A 214 8.17 -8.81 -24.24
N ARG A 215 8.13 -10.00 -24.86
CA ARG A 215 7.31 -11.14 -24.36
C ARG A 215 7.80 -11.62 -23.00
N ALA A 216 9.10 -11.84 -22.87
CA ALA A 216 9.70 -12.27 -21.60
C ALA A 216 9.46 -11.25 -20.48
N PHE A 217 9.47 -9.96 -20.81
CA PHE A 217 9.13 -8.88 -19.88
C PHE A 217 7.70 -9.01 -19.35
N ILE A 218 6.71 -9.22 -20.24
CA ILE A 218 5.31 -9.42 -19.85
C ILE A 218 5.15 -10.68 -18.99
N GLU A 219 5.77 -11.79 -19.41
CA GLU A 219 5.71 -13.08 -18.70
C GLU A 219 6.36 -13.01 -17.31
N SER A 220 7.36 -12.15 -17.12
CA SER A 220 8.02 -11.97 -15.82
C SER A 220 7.10 -11.43 -14.73
N GLY A 221 5.94 -10.85 -15.09
CA GLY A 221 5.00 -10.22 -14.17
C GLY A 221 5.52 -8.93 -13.52
N ARG A 222 6.73 -8.45 -13.90
CA ARG A 222 7.32 -7.20 -13.42
C ARG A 222 6.86 -5.97 -14.20
N GLY A 223 5.95 -6.15 -15.16
CA GLY A 223 5.56 -5.13 -16.12
C GLY A 223 4.89 -3.89 -15.51
N GLY A 224 4.19 -4.03 -14.39
CA GLY A 224 3.55 -2.92 -13.68
C GLY A 224 2.86 -1.94 -14.63
N VAL A 225 3.32 -0.68 -14.63
CA VAL A 225 2.81 0.39 -15.50
C VAL A 225 3.25 0.25 -16.97
N LEU A 226 4.42 -0.36 -17.22
CA LEU A 226 5.01 -0.51 -18.55
C LEU A 226 4.43 -1.69 -19.33
N GLN A 227 3.62 -2.55 -18.70
CA GLN A 227 3.00 -3.70 -19.34
C GLN A 227 2.15 -3.29 -20.57
N PHE A 228 1.36 -2.22 -20.44
CA PHE A 228 0.55 -1.72 -21.55
C PHE A 228 1.40 -1.22 -22.73
N GLU A 229 2.54 -0.60 -22.44
CA GLU A 229 3.46 -0.13 -23.48
C GLU A 229 4.14 -1.31 -24.19
N ALA A 230 4.54 -2.35 -23.45
CA ALA A 230 5.06 -3.59 -24.01
C ALA A 230 4.05 -4.26 -24.96
N ASP A 231 2.79 -4.38 -24.53
CA ASP A 231 1.70 -4.93 -25.35
C ASP A 231 1.46 -4.09 -26.61
N ARG A 232 1.52 -2.76 -26.50
CA ARG A 232 1.38 -1.85 -27.64
C ARG A 232 2.49 -2.08 -28.68
N LEU A 233 3.74 -2.20 -28.23
CA LEU A 233 4.88 -2.46 -29.11
C LEU A 233 4.78 -3.82 -29.81
N LEU A 234 4.38 -4.87 -29.09
CA LEU A 234 4.15 -6.21 -29.66
C LEU A 234 2.97 -6.24 -30.64
N SER A 235 1.93 -5.44 -30.39
CA SER A 235 0.77 -5.30 -31.28
C SER A 235 1.10 -4.53 -32.56
N ALA A 236 2.10 -3.65 -32.50
CA ALA A 236 2.63 -2.90 -33.64
C ALA A 236 3.74 -3.64 -34.40
N ARG A 237 4.00 -4.92 -34.10
CA ARG A 237 5.08 -5.69 -34.74
C ARG A 237 4.88 -5.79 -36.24
N ARG A 238 5.99 -5.70 -36.98
CA ARG A 238 6.04 -5.99 -38.41
C ARG A 238 6.87 -7.24 -38.65
N THR A 239 6.51 -7.98 -39.69
CA THR A 239 7.30 -9.13 -40.14
C THR A 239 8.15 -8.70 -41.31
N GLU A 240 9.46 -8.92 -41.21
CA GLU A 240 10.39 -8.73 -42.32
C GLU A 240 10.94 -10.08 -42.76
N THR A 241 11.09 -10.26 -44.07
CA THR A 241 11.71 -11.46 -44.64
C THR A 241 13.21 -11.22 -44.76
N VAL A 242 13.98 -11.91 -43.93
CA VAL A 242 15.45 -11.87 -44.00
C VAL A 242 15.93 -13.05 -44.83
N THR A 243 16.81 -12.77 -45.77
CA THR A 243 17.50 -13.80 -46.56
C THR A 243 18.87 -14.05 -45.97
N GLU A 244 19.15 -15.30 -45.61
CA GLU A 244 20.45 -15.76 -45.12
C GLU A 244 21.02 -16.84 -46.05
N TRP A 245 22.34 -16.91 -46.11
CA TRP A 245 23.07 -17.92 -46.86
C TRP A 245 23.62 -18.94 -45.87
N VAL A 246 23.06 -20.15 -45.88
CA VAL A 246 23.42 -21.22 -44.94
C VAL A 246 24.34 -22.22 -45.65
N GLU A 247 25.49 -22.51 -45.05
CA GLU A 247 26.43 -23.49 -45.60
C GLU A 247 25.85 -24.91 -45.52
N ILE A 248 25.82 -25.60 -46.66
CA ILE A 248 25.34 -26.97 -46.79
C ILE A 248 26.30 -27.81 -47.66
N GLU A 249 26.28 -29.12 -47.48
CA GLU A 249 26.99 -30.07 -48.33
C GLU A 249 26.01 -31.00 -49.04
N ARG A 250 26.20 -31.18 -50.35
CA ARG A 250 25.43 -32.14 -51.16
C ARG A 250 26.36 -33.19 -51.74
N ARG A 251 26.04 -34.46 -51.50
CA ARG A 251 26.71 -35.63 -52.08
C ARG A 251 25.88 -36.15 -53.27
N LEU A 252 26.43 -36.05 -54.47
CA LEU A 252 25.79 -36.51 -55.70
C LEU A 252 26.50 -37.76 -56.23
N PRO A 253 25.80 -38.88 -56.47
CA PRO A 253 26.42 -40.09 -56.99
C PRO A 253 27.02 -39.84 -58.37
N LEU A 254 28.22 -40.37 -58.59
CA LEU A 254 29.01 -40.17 -59.80
C LEU A 254 29.58 -41.51 -60.27
N TYR A 255 29.38 -41.81 -61.56
CA TYR A 255 29.99 -42.95 -62.22
C TYR A 255 30.64 -42.51 -63.52
N GLU A 256 31.94 -42.76 -63.65
CA GLU A 256 32.72 -42.48 -64.85
C GLU A 256 33.10 -43.80 -65.54
N PRO A 257 32.60 -44.08 -66.75
CA PRO A 257 32.97 -45.28 -67.51
C PRO A 257 34.44 -45.25 -67.93
N SER A 258 34.95 -46.42 -68.33
CA SER A 258 36.33 -46.50 -68.81
C SER A 258 36.55 -45.76 -70.12
N LEU A 259 37.68 -45.05 -70.22
CA LEU A 259 38.13 -44.39 -71.44
C LEU A 259 38.23 -45.37 -72.62
N ARG A 260 37.91 -44.87 -73.82
CA ARG A 260 37.99 -45.65 -75.07
C ARG A 260 39.40 -46.18 -75.33
N ASN A 261 40.41 -45.34 -75.12
CA ASN A 261 41.81 -45.68 -75.35
C ASN A 261 42.46 -46.16 -74.04
N GLY A 262 43.13 -47.32 -74.10
CA GLY A 262 43.89 -47.83 -72.96
C GLY A 262 45.13 -47.00 -72.68
N GLN A 263 45.56 -47.02 -71.41
CA GLN A 263 46.74 -46.29 -70.94
C GLN A 263 47.93 -47.23 -70.75
N SER A 264 49.13 -46.65 -70.73
CA SER A 264 50.39 -47.40 -70.61
C SER A 264 50.58 -48.10 -69.27
N SER A 265 49.88 -47.67 -68.21
CA SER A 265 49.95 -48.26 -66.86
C SER A 265 48.62 -48.12 -66.12
N GLU A 266 48.43 -48.93 -65.09
CA GLU A 266 47.26 -48.84 -64.20
C GLU A 266 47.15 -47.46 -63.55
N THR A 267 48.28 -46.91 -63.06
CA THR A 267 48.32 -45.56 -62.46
C THR A 267 47.89 -44.49 -63.46
N ALA A 268 48.38 -44.55 -64.70
CA ALA A 268 47.96 -43.62 -65.75
C ALA A 268 46.47 -43.75 -66.07
N ALA A 269 45.92 -44.97 -66.10
CA ALA A 269 44.48 -45.21 -66.28
C ALA A 269 43.63 -44.66 -65.13
N ARG A 270 44.10 -44.83 -63.88
CA ARG A 270 43.44 -44.29 -62.68
C ARG A 270 43.43 -42.76 -62.67
N THR A 271 44.56 -42.12 -62.97
CA THR A 271 44.64 -40.66 -63.05
C THR A 271 43.76 -40.12 -64.16
N ALA A 272 43.75 -40.75 -65.34
CA ALA A 272 42.97 -40.27 -66.47
C ALA A 272 41.45 -40.34 -66.22
N VAL A 273 40.95 -41.44 -65.64
CA VAL A 273 39.52 -41.54 -65.28
C VAL A 273 39.16 -40.61 -64.11
N ALA A 274 40.06 -40.42 -63.14
CA ALA A 274 39.85 -39.48 -62.03
C ALA A 274 39.76 -38.03 -62.53
N THR A 275 40.58 -37.62 -63.51
CA THR A 275 40.49 -36.29 -64.12
C THR A 275 39.16 -36.06 -64.83
N GLN A 276 38.62 -37.07 -65.53
CA GLN A 276 37.27 -36.96 -66.13
C GLN A 276 36.18 -36.89 -65.07
N ALA A 277 36.26 -37.74 -64.03
CA ALA A 277 35.33 -37.71 -62.91
C ALA A 277 35.37 -36.36 -62.14
N GLU A 278 36.54 -35.73 -62.00
CA GLU A 278 36.67 -34.38 -61.42
C GLU A 278 35.99 -33.31 -62.29
N GLN A 279 36.11 -33.41 -63.62
CA GLN A 279 35.41 -32.51 -64.53
C GLN A 279 33.88 -32.71 -64.43
N GLN A 280 33.42 -33.96 -64.45
CA GLN A 280 32.01 -34.29 -64.29
C GLN A 280 31.46 -33.80 -62.94
N ALA A 281 32.24 -33.93 -61.86
CA ALA A 281 31.87 -33.41 -60.55
C ALA A 281 31.68 -31.88 -60.57
N ARG A 282 32.57 -31.14 -61.23
CA ARG A 282 32.42 -29.67 -61.40
C ARG A 282 31.18 -29.31 -62.20
N GLU A 283 30.88 -30.04 -63.27
CA GLU A 283 29.68 -29.83 -64.08
C GLU A 283 28.40 -30.08 -63.27
N LEU A 284 28.37 -31.15 -62.45
CA LEU A 284 27.24 -31.45 -61.57
C LEU A 284 27.05 -30.38 -60.49
N CYS A 285 28.12 -29.95 -59.81
CA CYS A 285 28.03 -28.97 -58.74
C CYS A 285 27.68 -27.57 -59.25
N SER A 286 28.32 -27.11 -60.32
CA SER A 286 28.02 -25.79 -60.91
C SER A 286 26.59 -25.70 -61.47
N GLY A 287 26.02 -26.82 -61.93
CA GLY A 287 24.61 -26.90 -62.31
C GLY A 287 23.64 -26.45 -61.22
N MET A 288 23.96 -26.66 -59.94
CA MET A 288 23.09 -26.23 -58.83
C MET A 288 23.09 -24.71 -58.63
N SER A 289 24.22 -24.05 -58.93
CA SER A 289 24.35 -22.58 -58.86
C SER A 289 23.74 -21.81 -60.05
N GLN A 290 23.06 -22.50 -60.96
CA GLN A 290 22.32 -21.83 -62.05
C GLN A 290 21.03 -21.15 -61.57
N SER A 291 20.54 -21.54 -60.39
CA SER A 291 19.41 -20.89 -59.71
C SER A 291 19.90 -19.86 -58.68
N ASP A 292 19.04 -18.94 -58.27
CA ASP A 292 19.30 -18.00 -57.16
C ASP A 292 19.20 -18.64 -55.77
N MET A 293 18.97 -19.96 -55.71
CA MET A 293 18.82 -20.74 -54.49
C MET A 293 20.14 -21.26 -53.92
N PHE A 294 21.19 -21.40 -54.74
CA PHE A 294 22.47 -21.97 -54.32
C PHE A 294 23.66 -21.16 -54.83
N ARG A 295 24.69 -21.01 -54.00
CA ARG A 295 26.01 -20.52 -54.41
C ARG A 295 27.04 -21.62 -54.21
N GLU A 296 27.79 -21.95 -55.26
CA GLU A 296 28.88 -22.92 -55.14
C GLU A 296 30.06 -22.30 -54.39
N ARG A 297 30.58 -23.03 -53.40
CA ARG A 297 31.78 -22.65 -52.62
C ARG A 297 32.98 -23.48 -53.02
N ALA A 298 32.81 -24.79 -53.09
CA ALA A 298 33.84 -25.71 -53.48
C ALA A 298 33.25 -27.02 -54.02
N THR A 299 34.03 -27.67 -54.86
CA THR A 299 33.72 -29.00 -55.40
C THR A 299 34.90 -29.93 -55.13
N SER A 300 34.60 -31.15 -54.66
CA SER A 300 35.58 -32.22 -54.53
C SER A 300 35.01 -33.56 -54.99
N LEU A 301 35.90 -34.50 -55.33
CA LEU A 301 35.54 -35.85 -55.75
C LEU A 301 35.85 -36.84 -54.63
N ALA A 302 34.85 -37.57 -54.18
CA ALA A 302 35.00 -38.70 -53.28
C ALA A 302 35.03 -40.00 -54.10
N ILE A 303 36.20 -40.60 -54.25
CA ILE A 303 36.36 -41.88 -54.95
C ILE A 303 36.06 -43.02 -53.98
N GLU A 304 35.08 -43.85 -54.29
CA GLU A 304 34.72 -45.02 -53.46
C GLU A 304 35.33 -46.30 -54.02
N ASN A 305 35.25 -46.48 -55.35
CA ASN A 305 35.79 -47.64 -56.03
C ASN A 305 36.37 -47.26 -57.39
N ALA A 306 37.43 -47.96 -57.80
CA ALA A 306 38.04 -47.83 -59.11
C ALA A 306 38.41 -49.21 -59.66
N ASN A 307 37.67 -49.63 -60.68
CA ASN A 307 37.77 -50.96 -61.27
C ASN A 307 38.67 -50.93 -62.50
N CYS A 308 39.90 -51.40 -62.37
CA CYS A 308 40.90 -51.40 -63.44
C CYS A 308 41.07 -52.79 -64.06
N ARG A 309 41.21 -52.83 -65.39
CA ARG A 309 41.47 -54.04 -66.17
C ARG A 309 42.54 -53.78 -67.20
N ASN A 310 43.42 -54.75 -67.41
CA ASN A 310 44.41 -54.72 -68.48
C ASN A 310 43.90 -55.46 -69.72
N GLY A 311 44.13 -54.92 -70.91
CA GLY A 311 43.74 -55.50 -72.18
C GLY A 311 44.82 -55.34 -73.25
N ALA A 312 44.51 -55.75 -74.49
CA ALA A 312 45.45 -55.68 -75.62
C ALA A 312 45.92 -54.24 -75.93
N ASP A 313 45.07 -53.25 -75.67
CA ASP A 313 45.35 -51.83 -75.93
C ASP A 313 45.80 -51.05 -74.68
N GLY A 314 46.15 -51.74 -73.59
CA GLY A 314 46.58 -51.16 -72.32
C GLY A 314 45.55 -51.20 -71.19
N TRP A 315 45.80 -50.44 -70.13
CA TRP A 315 44.98 -50.38 -68.92
C TRP A 315 43.77 -49.47 -69.08
N ARG A 316 42.61 -49.93 -68.60
CA ARG A 316 41.36 -49.17 -68.56
C ARG A 316 40.76 -49.25 -67.16
N CYS A 317 40.29 -48.12 -66.63
CA CYS A 317 39.64 -48.06 -65.32
C CYS A 317 38.28 -47.39 -65.44
N SER A 318 37.26 -47.91 -64.76
CA SER A 318 36.04 -47.15 -64.44
C SER A 318 36.08 -46.71 -62.99
N LEU A 319 35.33 -45.65 -62.67
CA LEU A 319 35.30 -45.04 -61.35
C LEU A 319 33.86 -44.91 -60.85
N GLU A 320 33.65 -45.28 -59.60
CA GLU A 320 32.41 -45.07 -58.87
C GLU A 320 32.71 -44.23 -57.61
N GLY A 321 31.89 -43.23 -57.36
CA GLY A 321 32.08 -42.32 -56.25
C GLY A 321 30.98 -41.28 -56.15
N ALA A 322 31.32 -40.12 -55.62
CA ALA A 322 30.40 -39.00 -55.50
C ALA A 322 31.08 -37.65 -55.71
N ALA A 323 30.37 -36.72 -56.32
CA ALA A 323 30.70 -35.31 -56.27
C ALA A 323 30.23 -34.74 -54.92
N ILE A 324 31.12 -34.06 -54.21
CA ILE A 324 30.82 -33.35 -52.97
C ILE A 324 30.79 -31.87 -53.29
N CYS A 325 29.59 -31.32 -53.27
CA CYS A 325 29.34 -29.92 -53.56
C CYS A 325 29.12 -29.18 -52.24
N ALA A 326 30.09 -28.34 -51.86
CA ALA A 326 29.93 -27.39 -50.77
C ALA A 326 29.22 -26.15 -51.33
N LEU A 327 28.06 -25.84 -50.79
CA LEU A 327 27.18 -24.78 -51.28
C LEU A 327 26.77 -23.86 -50.13
N GLU A 328 26.36 -22.64 -50.46
CA GLU A 328 25.48 -21.85 -49.61
C GLU A 328 24.06 -21.95 -50.16
N SER A 329 23.10 -22.33 -49.32
CA SER A 329 21.68 -22.36 -49.65
C SER A 329 21.03 -21.04 -49.22
N ARG A 330 20.21 -20.47 -50.11
CA ARG A 330 19.40 -19.29 -49.81
C ARG A 330 18.21 -19.71 -48.97
N GLU A 331 18.23 -19.33 -47.70
CA GLU A 331 17.10 -19.56 -46.79
C GLU A 331 16.45 -18.22 -46.46
N THR A 332 15.12 -18.19 -46.58
CA THR A 332 14.32 -17.03 -46.18
C THR A 332 13.61 -17.36 -44.88
N ARG A 333 13.82 -16.54 -43.87
CA ARG A 333 13.07 -16.62 -42.62
C ARG A 333 12.30 -15.34 -42.37
N GLU A 334 11.12 -15.50 -41.82
CA GLU A 334 10.34 -14.39 -41.30
C GLU A 334 10.85 -14.06 -39.90
N VAL A 335 11.26 -12.82 -39.70
CA VAL A 335 11.62 -12.28 -38.38
C VAL A 335 10.64 -11.19 -38.01
N GLU A 336 10.28 -11.15 -36.74
CA GLU A 336 9.42 -10.09 -36.22
C GLU A 336 10.27 -8.94 -35.71
N ILE A 337 9.87 -7.73 -36.04
CA ILE A 337 10.50 -6.49 -35.61
C ILE A 337 9.47 -5.69 -34.81
N CYS A 338 9.83 -5.38 -33.58
CA CYS A 338 9.08 -4.53 -32.66
C CYS A 338 9.91 -3.26 -32.47
N ASP A 339 9.39 -2.09 -32.85
CA ASP A 339 10.18 -0.85 -32.94
C ASP A 339 10.88 -0.48 -31.61
N GLY A 340 12.21 -0.51 -31.63
CA GLY A 340 13.04 -0.19 -30.46
C GLY A 340 14.54 -0.03 -30.71
N VAL A 341 15.11 -0.69 -31.72
CA VAL A 341 16.50 -0.51 -32.13
C VAL A 341 16.55 -0.81 -33.64
N GLU A 342 16.92 0.18 -34.47
CA GLU A 342 17.38 -0.13 -35.83
C GLU A 342 18.58 -1.07 -35.71
N PRO A 343 18.59 -2.23 -36.39
CA PRO A 343 19.75 -3.10 -36.35
C PRO A 343 20.96 -2.28 -36.82
N SER A 344 21.98 -2.19 -35.97
CA SER A 344 23.24 -1.52 -36.29
C SER A 344 23.75 -2.08 -37.63
N GLN A 345 23.85 -1.20 -38.62
CA GLN A 345 24.39 -1.49 -39.94
C GLN A 345 25.81 -2.03 -39.89
#